data_AF-Q9MYU4-F1
#
_entry.id   AF-Q9MYU4-F1
#
_cell.length_a   1.000
_cell.length_b   1.000
_cell.length_c   1.000
_cell.angle_alpha   90.00
_cell.angle_beta   90.00
_cell.angle_gamma   90.00
#
_symmetry.space_group_name_H-M   'P 1'
#
loop_
_entity.id
_entity.type
_entity.pdbx_description
1 polymer ?
#
loop_
_entity_poly.entity_id
_entity_poly.type
_entity_poly.pdbx_seq_one_letter_code
_entity_poly.pdbx_strand_id
1 'polypeptide(L)'
;MEDRRESELKTFCSKNILVILGFSSIIAVIALLALGLTQNKPLPENVKFGIVLDAGSSHTSLYIYKWPAEKENDTGVVSQVEECKLKGPGISEFAKKLGEIDIYLEACMERARTVVPKSQHAETPVYLGATAGMRLLRMKNENLASKILSTVAESITRYPFDFQGARIITGQEEGAYGWITINYLLDKFIQKSGWFNLKPRKGDTQETYGALDLGGASTQITFVPQNQVLESPENTLHFRLYGKNYSVYTHSFLCYGKDQALLQKLTKDLKNTNGTIHEPCFHSGYQRRMNVSHLYEAPCTRRFLTSLPFPELEIQGTGDFQKCQQSIRPLFNTSYCPYSRCSFDGVFLPLPQGDFAAFSAFYYVMGFLNLTSEEGSFQSKVTSTLEAFCSRPWAELQMYFGDVKEKYLSEYCFSGTYILTLLLSGYHFTAETWKNIHFMGKVQSTSVGWTLGYMLNLTNMIPSEEPSSTRLSHSTYVFLMVLFSLILVIVVIIGLFVCHRPSYFWKDMV
;
A
#
# COMPACT_ATOMS: atom_id res chain seq x y z
N MET A 1 -85.58 30.93 -17.71
CA MET A 1 -84.90 29.70 -18.18
C MET A 1 -83.43 29.99 -18.49
N GLU A 2 -83.10 31.16 -19.06
CA GLU A 2 -81.73 31.62 -19.29
C GLU A 2 -80.86 31.71 -18.03
N ASP A 3 -81.32 32.36 -16.95
CA ASP A 3 -80.53 32.48 -15.71
C ASP A 3 -80.07 31.14 -15.12
N ARG A 4 -80.92 30.11 -15.20
CA ARG A 4 -80.57 28.77 -14.72
C ARG A 4 -79.51 28.12 -15.61
N ARG A 5 -79.63 28.31 -16.93
CA ARG A 5 -78.68 27.80 -17.92
C ARG A 5 -77.31 28.48 -17.76
N GLU A 6 -77.30 29.78 -17.48
CA GLU A 6 -76.08 30.57 -17.26
C GLU A 6 -75.38 30.19 -15.95
N SER A 7 -76.15 29.96 -14.87
CA SER A 7 -75.63 29.47 -13.59
C SER A 7 -75.04 28.06 -13.69
N GLU A 8 -75.72 27.14 -14.38
CA GLU A 8 -75.23 25.79 -14.62
C GLU A 8 -73.94 25.81 -15.47
N LEU A 9 -73.88 26.70 -16.48
CA LEU A 9 -72.69 26.89 -17.33
C LEU A 9 -71.50 27.48 -16.55
N LYS A 10 -71.72 28.49 -15.70
CA LYS A 10 -70.71 29.07 -14.80
C LYS A 10 -70.12 28.03 -13.85
N THR A 11 -71.01 27.22 -13.24
CA THR A 11 -70.62 26.17 -12.30
C THR A 11 -69.85 25.06 -13.01
N PHE A 12 -70.28 24.67 -14.22
CA PHE A 12 -69.60 23.68 -15.06
C PHE A 12 -68.21 24.16 -15.49
N CYS A 13 -68.08 25.40 -15.98
CA CYS A 13 -66.79 25.96 -16.39
C CYS A 13 -65.83 26.12 -15.21
N SER A 14 -66.28 26.65 -14.06
CA SER A 14 -65.45 26.77 -12.86
C SER A 14 -64.93 25.41 -12.39
N LYS A 15 -65.80 24.39 -12.36
CA LYS A 15 -65.43 23.02 -11.99
C LYS A 15 -64.38 22.44 -12.96
N ASN A 16 -64.56 22.61 -14.26
CA ASN A 16 -63.60 22.12 -15.26
C ASN A 16 -62.25 22.85 -15.16
N ILE A 17 -62.24 24.17 -14.94
CA ILE A 17 -61.01 24.95 -14.75
C ILE A 17 -60.26 24.46 -13.51
N LEU A 18 -60.95 24.27 -12.39
CA LEU A 18 -60.35 23.73 -11.16
C LEU A 18 -59.76 22.33 -11.36
N VAL A 19 -60.45 21.46 -12.11
CA VAL A 19 -59.93 20.12 -12.46
C VAL A 19 -58.66 20.23 -13.31
N ILE A 20 -58.65 21.08 -14.34
CA ILE A 20 -57.48 21.31 -15.20
C ILE A 20 -56.31 21.87 -14.39
N LEU A 21 -56.55 22.86 -13.53
CA LEU A 21 -55.51 23.44 -12.65
C LEU A 21 -54.98 22.39 -11.66
N GLY A 22 -55.84 21.54 -11.11
CA GLY A 22 -55.45 20.43 -10.25
C GLY A 22 -54.51 19.45 -10.98
N PHE A 23 -54.88 19.01 -12.19
CA PHE A 23 -54.02 18.17 -13.01
C PHE A 23 -52.71 18.85 -13.39
N SER A 24 -52.74 20.13 -13.77
CA SER A 24 -51.53 20.89 -14.10
C SER A 24 -50.59 21.03 -12.91
N SER A 25 -51.12 21.26 -11.71
CA SER A 25 -50.34 21.32 -10.46
C SER A 25 -49.67 19.98 -10.18
N ILE A 26 -50.42 18.88 -10.27
CA ILE A 26 -49.88 17.52 -10.08
C ILE A 26 -48.77 17.23 -11.09
N ILE A 27 -48.97 17.55 -12.37
CA ILE A 27 -47.95 17.34 -13.41
C ILE A 27 -46.68 18.17 -13.11
N ALA A 28 -46.82 19.44 -12.72
CA ALA A 28 -45.67 20.27 -12.40
C ALA A 28 -44.91 19.78 -11.16
N VAL A 29 -45.61 19.29 -10.13
CA VAL A 29 -44.97 18.65 -8.95
C VAL A 29 -44.25 17.37 -9.36
N ILE A 30 -44.87 16.52 -10.17
CA ILE A 30 -44.24 15.29 -10.69
C ILE A 30 -42.99 15.65 -11.51
N ALA A 31 -43.05 16.69 -12.34
CA ALA A 31 -41.91 17.15 -13.13
C ALA A 31 -40.75 17.64 -12.24
N LEU A 32 -41.03 18.44 -11.20
CA LEU A 32 -40.02 18.88 -10.23
C LEU A 32 -39.40 17.70 -9.48
N LEU A 33 -40.22 16.75 -9.03
CA LEU A 33 -39.74 15.54 -8.37
C LEU A 33 -38.88 14.70 -9.32
N ALA A 34 -39.32 14.51 -10.57
CA ALA A 34 -38.57 13.78 -11.58
C ALA A 34 -37.24 14.47 -11.91
N LEU A 35 -37.20 15.80 -12.02
CA LEU A 35 -35.96 16.56 -12.21
C LEU A 35 -35.01 16.42 -11.03
N GLY A 36 -35.51 16.59 -9.81
CA GLY A 36 -34.70 16.41 -8.60
C GLY A 36 -34.14 14.98 -8.50
N LEU A 37 -34.98 13.97 -8.77
CA LEU A 37 -34.56 12.57 -8.76
C LEU A 37 -33.59 12.22 -9.90
N THR A 38 -33.78 12.76 -11.10
CA THR A 38 -32.89 12.49 -12.25
C THR A 38 -31.53 13.16 -12.10
N GLN A 39 -31.50 14.38 -11.53
CA GLN A 39 -30.27 15.11 -11.26
C GLN A 39 -29.50 14.51 -10.07
N ASN A 40 -30.19 14.06 -9.03
CA ASN A 40 -29.58 13.45 -7.85
C ASN A 40 -29.37 11.93 -7.97
N LYS A 41 -29.73 11.32 -9.10
CA LYS A 41 -29.47 9.89 -9.32
C LYS A 41 -27.94 9.71 -9.37
N PRO A 42 -27.35 8.84 -8.52
CA PRO A 42 -25.92 8.63 -8.52
C PRO A 42 -25.46 8.28 -9.94
N LEU A 43 -24.45 9.00 -10.40
CA LEU A 43 -23.78 8.70 -11.66
C LEU A 43 -23.15 7.30 -11.55
N PRO A 44 -23.06 6.53 -12.65
CA PRO A 44 -22.26 5.32 -12.64
C PRO A 44 -20.85 5.69 -12.16
N GLU A 45 -20.31 4.93 -11.21
CA GLU A 45 -18.94 5.16 -10.71
C GLU A 45 -17.97 5.10 -11.89
N ASN A 46 -17.41 6.25 -12.28
CA ASN A 46 -16.32 6.29 -13.26
C ASN A 46 -15.01 5.92 -12.55
N VAL A 47 -14.85 4.63 -12.27
CA VAL A 47 -13.69 4.09 -11.58
C VAL A 47 -12.88 3.22 -12.51
N LYS A 48 -11.57 3.25 -12.31
CA LYS A 48 -10.61 2.32 -12.92
C LYS A 48 -10.11 1.34 -11.87
N PHE A 49 -9.68 0.16 -12.32
CA PHE A 49 -8.97 -0.81 -11.50
C PHE A 49 -7.52 -0.96 -11.95
N GLY A 50 -6.69 -1.51 -11.07
CA GLY A 50 -5.35 -1.96 -11.40
C GLY A 50 -4.94 -3.10 -10.49
N ILE A 51 -4.20 -4.08 -11.03
CA ILE A 51 -3.75 -5.26 -10.30
C ILE A 51 -2.23 -5.25 -10.23
N VAL A 52 -1.69 -5.46 -9.04
CA VAL A 52 -0.25 -5.59 -8.81
C VAL A 52 0.03 -6.88 -8.06
N LEU A 53 0.89 -7.72 -8.61
CA LEU A 53 1.46 -8.87 -7.93
C LEU A 53 2.83 -8.50 -7.37
N ASP A 54 2.95 -8.60 -6.05
CA ASP A 54 4.22 -8.52 -5.33
C ASP A 54 4.84 -9.91 -5.21
N ALA A 55 5.86 -10.19 -6.02
CA ALA A 55 6.61 -11.43 -5.99
C ALA A 55 7.84 -11.27 -5.09
N GLY A 56 7.59 -11.32 -3.79
CA GLY A 56 8.57 -11.21 -2.71
C GLY A 56 9.50 -12.42 -2.57
N SER A 57 10.52 -12.29 -1.72
CA SER A 57 11.47 -13.40 -1.46
C SER A 57 10.84 -14.60 -0.76
N SER A 58 9.83 -14.36 0.08
CA SER A 58 9.29 -15.38 0.98
C SER A 58 7.84 -15.77 0.66
N HIS A 59 7.14 -14.96 -0.13
CA HIS A 59 5.77 -15.18 -0.57
C HIS A 59 5.44 -14.28 -1.77
N THR A 60 4.32 -14.55 -2.42
CA THR A 60 3.72 -13.67 -3.44
C THR A 60 2.34 -13.24 -2.96
N SER A 61 1.96 -11.99 -3.22
CA SER A 61 0.63 -11.46 -2.94
C SER A 61 0.10 -10.69 -4.14
N LEU A 62 -1.21 -10.80 -4.41
CA LEU A 62 -1.92 -10.03 -5.42
C LEU A 62 -2.76 -8.95 -4.73
N TYR A 63 -2.66 -7.73 -5.23
CA TYR A 63 -3.43 -6.58 -4.76
C TYR A 63 -4.29 -6.04 -5.89
N ILE A 64 -5.53 -5.71 -5.58
CA ILE A 64 -6.45 -5.03 -6.51
C ILE A 64 -6.73 -3.64 -5.95
N TYR A 65 -6.51 -2.64 -6.78
CA TYR A 65 -6.73 -1.25 -6.45
C TYR A 65 -7.83 -0.66 -7.34
N LYS A 66 -8.51 0.38 -6.83
CA LYS A 66 -9.44 1.19 -7.60
C LYS A 66 -9.27 2.68 -7.32
N TRP A 67 -9.54 3.53 -8.31
CA TRP A 67 -9.53 4.99 -8.15
C TRP A 67 -10.55 5.65 -9.11
N PRO A 68 -11.07 6.86 -8.78
CA PRO A 68 -11.86 7.65 -9.72
C PRO A 68 -11.03 8.05 -10.94
N ALA A 69 -11.58 7.91 -12.15
CA ALA A 69 -10.87 8.13 -13.41
C ALA A 69 -10.44 9.60 -13.62
N GLU A 70 -11.08 10.54 -12.93
CA GLU A 70 -10.82 11.98 -13.01
C GLU A 70 -9.46 12.37 -12.41
N LYS A 71 -9.02 11.67 -11.36
CA LYS A 71 -7.77 11.90 -10.60
C LYS A 71 -7.68 13.30 -9.97
N GLU A 72 -6.62 13.51 -9.16
CA GLU A 72 -6.31 14.80 -8.53
C GLU A 72 -4.90 15.24 -8.95
N ASN A 73 -4.80 16.32 -9.72
CA ASN A 73 -3.52 16.81 -10.27
C ASN A 73 -2.69 15.70 -10.92
N ASP A 74 -3.33 14.96 -11.84
CA ASP A 74 -2.82 13.80 -12.58
C ASP A 74 -2.61 12.51 -11.77
N THR A 75 -2.68 12.55 -10.43
CA THR A 75 -2.49 11.38 -9.56
C THR A 75 -3.82 10.83 -9.07
N GLY A 76 -4.04 9.52 -9.19
CA GLY A 76 -5.27 8.87 -8.72
C GLY A 76 -5.38 8.84 -7.19
N VAL A 77 -6.60 8.94 -6.67
CA VAL A 77 -6.91 8.67 -5.25
C VAL A 77 -7.22 7.19 -5.12
N VAL A 78 -6.17 6.41 -4.83
CA VAL A 78 -6.20 4.94 -4.91
C VAL A 78 -6.68 4.30 -3.61
N SER A 79 -7.60 3.36 -3.71
CA SER A 79 -8.07 2.53 -2.60
C SER A 79 -7.81 1.05 -2.87
N GLN A 80 -7.41 0.30 -1.84
CA GLN A 80 -7.25 -1.15 -1.92
C GLN A 80 -8.62 -1.82 -1.84
N VAL A 81 -8.93 -2.70 -2.80
CA VAL A 81 -10.18 -3.46 -2.87
C VAL A 81 -9.99 -4.88 -2.35
N GLU A 82 -8.87 -5.50 -2.67
CA GLU A 82 -8.61 -6.91 -2.37
C GLU A 82 -7.11 -7.13 -2.11
N GLU A 83 -6.82 -8.08 -1.22
CA GLU A 83 -5.49 -8.64 -1.00
C GLU A 83 -5.60 -10.17 -0.99
N CYS A 84 -4.95 -10.82 -1.95
CA CYS A 84 -4.90 -12.26 -2.06
C CYS A 84 -3.47 -12.76 -1.91
N LYS A 85 -3.17 -13.40 -0.78
CA LYS A 85 -1.86 -14.03 -0.56
C LYS A 85 -1.83 -15.40 -1.21
N LEU A 86 -0.87 -15.62 -2.12
CA LEU A 86 -0.71 -16.90 -2.80
C LEU A 86 -0.19 -17.96 -1.82
N LYS A 87 -0.66 -19.20 -1.97
CA LYS A 87 -0.26 -20.32 -1.12
C LYS A 87 1.06 -20.89 -1.61
N GLY A 88 2.14 -20.62 -0.87
CA GLY A 88 3.45 -21.19 -1.15
C GLY A 88 4.60 -20.21 -0.90
N PRO A 89 5.81 -20.55 -1.33
CA PRO A 89 6.98 -19.67 -1.22
C PRO A 89 6.92 -18.53 -2.25
N GLY A 90 7.94 -17.68 -2.28
CA GLY A 90 8.13 -16.72 -3.39
C GLY A 90 8.48 -17.43 -4.70
N ILE A 91 8.27 -16.74 -5.84
CA ILE A 91 8.43 -17.34 -7.17
C ILE A 91 9.86 -17.85 -7.48
N SER A 92 10.89 -17.35 -6.79
CA SER A 92 12.27 -17.82 -6.96
C SER A 92 12.46 -19.31 -6.62
N GLU A 93 11.60 -19.87 -5.76
CA GLU A 93 11.64 -21.28 -5.37
C GLU A 93 11.07 -22.23 -6.45
N PHE A 94 10.42 -21.69 -7.48
CA PHE A 94 9.85 -22.48 -8.59
C PHE A 94 10.87 -22.80 -9.69
N ALA A 95 12.16 -22.50 -9.46
CA ALA A 95 13.26 -22.79 -10.38
C ALA A 95 13.26 -24.21 -10.99
N LYS A 96 12.88 -25.21 -10.19
CA LYS A 96 12.83 -26.63 -10.62
C LYS A 96 11.40 -27.12 -10.91
N LYS A 97 10.40 -26.24 -10.81
CA LYS A 97 8.97 -26.56 -10.79
C LYS A 97 8.14 -25.59 -11.63
N LEU A 98 8.68 -25.18 -12.78
CA LEU A 98 8.05 -24.18 -13.65
C LEU A 98 6.62 -24.57 -14.08
N GLY A 99 6.34 -25.86 -14.25
CA GLY A 99 5.01 -26.36 -14.59
C GLY A 99 3.96 -26.19 -13.48
N GLU A 100 4.37 -25.86 -12.25
CA GLU A 100 3.45 -25.59 -11.14
C GLU A 100 3.03 -24.11 -11.06
N ILE A 101 3.60 -23.22 -11.88
CA ILE A 101 3.33 -21.76 -11.82
C ILE A 101 1.88 -21.42 -12.12
N ASP A 102 1.27 -22.08 -13.11
CA ASP A 102 -0.15 -21.84 -13.46
C ASP A 102 -1.06 -22.12 -12.26
N ILE A 103 -0.88 -23.28 -11.64
CA ILE A 103 -1.64 -23.71 -10.45
C ILE A 103 -1.35 -22.78 -9.26
N TYR A 104 -0.12 -22.32 -9.12
CA TYR A 104 0.30 -21.43 -8.04
C TYR A 104 -0.40 -20.06 -8.10
N LEU A 105 -0.60 -19.49 -9.30
CA LEU A 105 -1.24 -18.19 -9.50
C LEU A 105 -2.77 -18.27 -9.52
N GLU A 106 -3.32 -19.42 -9.91
CA GLU A 106 -4.73 -19.62 -10.27
C GLU A 106 -5.72 -19.05 -9.26
N ALA A 107 -5.58 -19.40 -7.98
CA ALA A 107 -6.55 -19.04 -6.95
C ALA A 107 -6.71 -17.51 -6.80
N CYS A 108 -5.62 -16.74 -6.90
CA CYS A 108 -5.68 -15.29 -6.76
C CYS A 108 -6.06 -14.58 -8.06
N MET A 109 -5.67 -15.11 -9.22
CA MET A 109 -6.08 -14.56 -10.51
C MET A 109 -7.57 -14.78 -10.79
N GLU A 110 -8.13 -15.93 -10.42
CA GLU A 110 -9.57 -16.19 -10.49
C GLU A 110 -10.37 -15.32 -9.51
N ARG A 111 -9.82 -15.08 -8.32
CA ARG A 111 -10.38 -14.09 -7.39
C ARG A 111 -10.41 -12.70 -8.02
N ALA A 112 -9.33 -12.27 -8.67
CA ALA A 112 -9.30 -11.00 -9.37
C ALA A 112 -10.38 -10.90 -10.46
N ARG A 113 -10.58 -11.97 -11.24
CA ARG A 113 -11.64 -12.06 -12.27
C ARG A 113 -13.05 -11.90 -11.70
N THR A 114 -13.25 -12.29 -10.45
CA THR A 114 -14.53 -12.16 -9.72
C THR A 114 -14.71 -10.77 -9.12
N VAL A 115 -13.64 -10.16 -8.59
CA VAL A 115 -13.67 -8.85 -7.93
C VAL A 115 -13.78 -7.71 -8.94
N VAL A 116 -13.03 -7.76 -10.05
CA VAL A 116 -13.09 -6.74 -11.10
C VAL A 116 -14.32 -6.96 -11.97
N PRO A 117 -15.15 -5.93 -12.25
CA PRO A 117 -16.31 -6.06 -13.13
C PRO A 117 -15.93 -6.51 -14.54
N LYS A 118 -16.72 -7.41 -15.13
CA LYS A 118 -16.45 -7.97 -16.48
C LYS A 118 -16.25 -6.91 -17.57
N SER A 119 -16.97 -5.80 -17.50
CA SER A 119 -16.84 -4.70 -18.47
C SER A 119 -15.49 -3.97 -18.40
N GLN A 120 -14.78 -4.07 -17.27
CA GLN A 120 -13.49 -3.43 -17.05
C GLN A 120 -12.30 -4.40 -17.18
N HIS A 121 -12.55 -5.69 -17.44
CA HIS A 121 -11.49 -6.70 -17.53
C HIS A 121 -10.40 -6.29 -18.53
N ALA A 122 -10.77 -6.01 -19.78
CA ALA A 122 -9.83 -5.70 -20.85
C ALA A 122 -9.06 -4.38 -20.68
N GLU A 123 -9.49 -3.48 -19.80
CA GLU A 123 -8.81 -2.20 -19.52
C GLU A 123 -8.08 -2.18 -18.17
N THR A 124 -8.24 -3.22 -17.35
CA THR A 124 -7.60 -3.29 -16.03
C THR A 124 -6.16 -3.76 -16.19
N PRO A 125 -5.16 -2.91 -15.96
CA PRO A 125 -3.77 -3.29 -16.14
C PRO A 125 -3.32 -4.24 -15.02
N VAL A 126 -2.51 -5.24 -15.39
CA VAL A 126 -1.86 -6.18 -14.46
C VAL A 126 -0.36 -6.07 -14.56
N TYR A 127 0.28 -5.88 -13.42
CA TYR A 127 1.72 -5.83 -13.29
C TYR A 127 2.21 -6.89 -12.31
N LEU A 128 3.39 -7.44 -12.57
CA LEU A 128 4.13 -8.20 -11.58
C LEU A 128 5.48 -7.55 -11.31
N GLY A 129 5.73 -7.19 -10.06
CA GLY A 129 7.04 -6.76 -9.58
C GLY A 129 7.66 -7.86 -8.74
N ALA A 130 8.78 -8.39 -9.19
CA ALA A 130 9.58 -9.33 -8.42
C ALA A 130 10.69 -8.60 -7.65
N THR A 131 10.85 -8.91 -6.37
CA THR A 131 11.74 -8.15 -5.47
C THR A 131 13.05 -8.91 -5.18
N ALA A 132 13.57 -8.79 -3.96
CA ALA A 132 14.88 -9.27 -3.54
C ALA A 132 15.14 -10.75 -3.83
N GLY A 133 14.13 -11.63 -3.72
CA GLY A 133 14.29 -13.06 -4.00
C GLY A 133 14.74 -13.32 -5.44
N MET A 134 14.10 -12.65 -6.40
CA MET A 134 14.48 -12.75 -7.82
C MET A 134 15.76 -11.98 -8.14
N ARG A 135 16.07 -10.89 -7.41
CA ARG A 135 17.38 -10.23 -7.51
C ARG A 135 18.51 -11.19 -7.12
N LEU A 136 18.36 -11.93 -6.03
CA LEU A 136 19.32 -12.97 -5.61
C LEU A 136 19.40 -14.12 -6.62
N LEU A 137 18.26 -14.60 -7.11
CA LEU A 137 18.27 -15.65 -8.13
C LEU A 137 18.97 -15.20 -9.41
N ARG A 138 18.73 -13.97 -9.88
CA ARG A 138 19.40 -13.40 -11.07
C ARG A 138 20.91 -13.34 -10.88
N MET A 139 21.40 -12.96 -9.69
CA MET A 139 22.83 -12.99 -9.39
C MET A 139 23.43 -14.40 -9.43
N LYS A 140 22.65 -15.42 -9.03
CA LYS A 140 23.06 -16.83 -9.07
C LYS A 140 23.01 -17.41 -10.49
N ASN A 141 21.92 -17.14 -11.20
CA ASN A 141 21.59 -17.69 -12.52
C ASN A 141 20.57 -16.78 -13.23
N GLU A 142 21.08 -15.90 -14.07
CA GLU A 142 20.27 -14.93 -14.82
C GLU A 142 19.26 -15.61 -15.77
N ASN A 143 19.70 -16.64 -16.51
CA ASN A 143 18.83 -17.37 -17.43
C ASN A 143 17.64 -18.02 -16.71
N LEU A 144 17.87 -18.58 -15.53
CA LEU A 144 16.82 -19.18 -14.71
C LEU A 144 15.85 -18.12 -14.16
N ALA A 145 16.36 -16.98 -13.70
CA ALA A 145 15.52 -15.87 -13.26
C ALA A 145 14.62 -15.36 -14.40
N SER A 146 15.19 -15.17 -15.59
CA SER A 146 14.44 -14.79 -16.80
C SER A 146 13.40 -15.83 -17.19
N LYS A 147 13.74 -17.13 -17.10
CA LYS A 147 12.82 -18.22 -17.44
C LYS A 147 11.61 -18.29 -16.49
N ILE A 148 11.83 -18.13 -15.18
CA ILE A 148 10.73 -18.05 -14.20
C ILE A 148 9.83 -16.84 -14.53
N LEU A 149 10.44 -15.68 -14.77
CA LEU A 149 9.70 -14.45 -15.05
C LEU A 149 8.87 -14.56 -16.33
N SER A 150 9.40 -15.18 -17.39
CA SER A 150 8.66 -15.43 -18.63
C SER A 150 7.51 -16.40 -18.45
N THR A 151 7.69 -17.48 -17.66
CA THR A 151 6.61 -18.45 -17.39
C THR A 151 5.49 -17.81 -16.57
N VAL A 152 5.84 -16.99 -15.58
CA VAL A 152 4.87 -16.22 -14.80
C VAL A 152 4.11 -15.22 -15.69
N ALA A 153 4.82 -14.50 -16.57
CA ALA A 153 4.21 -13.58 -17.52
C ALA A 153 3.22 -14.30 -18.45
N GLU A 154 3.63 -15.43 -19.04
CA GLU A 154 2.76 -16.24 -19.90
C GLU A 154 1.49 -16.69 -19.15
N SER A 155 1.63 -17.15 -17.91
CA SER A 155 0.50 -17.55 -17.08
C SER A 155 -0.50 -16.41 -16.86
N ILE A 156 -0.02 -15.21 -16.52
CA ILE A 156 -0.87 -14.04 -16.29
C ILE A 156 -1.60 -13.60 -17.58
N THR A 157 -0.97 -13.70 -18.75
CA THR A 157 -1.59 -13.32 -20.04
C THR A 157 -2.81 -14.16 -20.44
N ARG A 158 -3.04 -15.31 -19.79
CA ARG A 158 -4.21 -16.17 -20.04
C ARG A 158 -5.49 -15.66 -19.37
N TYR A 159 -5.37 -14.70 -18.45
CA TYR A 159 -6.50 -14.06 -17.77
C TYR A 159 -7.00 -12.85 -18.59
N PRO A 160 -8.29 -12.47 -18.48
CA PRO A 160 -8.90 -11.48 -19.37
C PRO A 160 -8.53 -10.02 -19.04
N PHE A 161 -7.34 -9.79 -18.47
CA PHE A 161 -6.87 -8.48 -18.06
C PHE A 161 -5.79 -7.94 -19.02
N ASP A 162 -5.56 -6.64 -18.97
CA ASP A 162 -4.51 -5.99 -19.75
C ASP A 162 -3.14 -6.22 -19.09
N PHE A 163 -2.44 -7.28 -19.48
CA PHE A 163 -1.13 -7.57 -18.88
C PHE A 163 -0.05 -6.62 -19.40
N GLN A 164 0.46 -5.78 -18.50
CA GLN A 164 1.42 -4.72 -18.82
C GLN A 164 2.88 -5.14 -18.59
N GLY A 165 3.12 -6.27 -17.91
CA GLY A 165 4.43 -6.88 -17.83
C GLY A 165 4.81 -7.41 -16.45
N ALA A 166 5.84 -8.27 -16.46
CA ALA A 166 6.50 -8.80 -15.28
C ALA A 166 7.97 -8.39 -15.31
N ARG A 167 8.47 -7.79 -14.24
CA ARG A 167 9.87 -7.36 -14.14
C ARG A 167 10.44 -7.55 -12.74
N ILE A 168 11.76 -7.68 -12.65
CA ILE A 168 12.48 -7.60 -11.38
C ILE A 168 12.72 -6.12 -11.08
N ILE A 169 12.04 -5.58 -10.07
CA ILE A 169 12.21 -4.18 -9.67
C ILE A 169 13.55 -3.98 -8.96
N THR A 170 14.10 -2.78 -9.09
CA THR A 170 15.31 -2.38 -8.34
C THR A 170 14.99 -2.26 -6.85
N GLY A 171 16.03 -2.35 -6.02
CA GLY A 171 15.84 -2.19 -4.58
C GLY A 171 15.44 -0.76 -4.19
N GLN A 172 15.97 0.23 -4.91
CA GLN A 172 15.61 1.64 -4.78
C GLN A 172 14.14 1.88 -5.14
N GLU A 173 13.64 1.29 -6.23
CA GLU A 173 12.21 1.36 -6.58
C GLU A 173 11.32 0.78 -5.47
N GLU A 174 11.67 -0.40 -4.93
CA GLU A 174 10.92 -1.03 -3.82
C GLU A 174 10.84 -0.09 -2.59
N GLY A 175 11.96 0.50 -2.19
CA GLY A 175 12.02 1.45 -1.08
C GLY A 175 11.25 2.74 -1.35
N ALA A 176 11.41 3.31 -2.54
CA ALA A 176 10.74 4.53 -2.96
C ALA A 176 9.22 4.38 -3.05
N TYR A 177 8.73 3.30 -3.66
CA TYR A 177 7.31 3.05 -3.71
C TYR A 177 6.74 2.73 -2.32
N GLY A 178 7.50 2.08 -1.44
CA GLY A 178 7.13 1.96 -0.01
C GLY A 178 6.97 3.32 0.68
N TRP A 179 7.86 4.27 0.40
CA TRP A 179 7.75 5.65 0.90
C TRP A 179 6.53 6.39 0.37
N ILE A 180 6.17 6.19 -0.91
CA ILE A 180 4.93 6.74 -1.48
C ILE A 180 3.71 6.18 -0.74
N THR A 181 3.65 4.85 -0.52
CA THR A 181 2.56 4.22 0.22
C THR A 181 2.38 4.82 1.60
N ILE A 182 3.46 4.94 2.38
CA ILE A 182 3.40 5.50 3.75
C ILE A 182 2.86 6.91 3.74
N ASN A 183 3.40 7.78 2.89
CA ASN A 183 3.02 9.19 2.89
C ASN A 183 1.63 9.43 2.30
N TYR A 184 1.17 8.54 1.41
CA TYR A 184 -0.21 8.54 0.95
C TYR A 184 -1.19 8.14 2.08
N LEU A 185 -0.93 7.02 2.76
CA LEU A 185 -1.81 6.53 3.82
C LEU A 185 -1.84 7.42 5.07
N LEU A 186 -0.82 8.26 5.26
CA LEU A 186 -0.73 9.25 6.34
C LEU A 186 -1.17 10.67 5.90
N ASP A 187 -1.83 10.80 4.74
CA ASP A 187 -2.33 12.07 4.18
C ASP A 187 -1.25 13.18 4.05
N LYS A 188 0.02 12.81 3.79
CA LYS A 188 1.16 13.75 3.72
C LYS A 188 1.34 14.41 2.35
N PHE A 189 0.67 13.91 1.30
CA PHE A 189 0.72 14.50 -0.04
C PHE A 189 -0.35 15.55 -0.29
N ILE A 190 -1.55 15.35 0.26
CA ILE A 190 -2.72 16.20 -0.03
C ILE A 190 -2.79 17.32 1.00
N GLN A 191 -2.44 18.54 0.61
CA GLN A 191 -2.83 19.72 1.39
C GLN A 191 -4.35 19.84 1.30
N LYS A 192 -5.06 19.49 2.38
CA LYS A 192 -6.46 19.93 2.54
C LYS A 192 -6.44 21.46 2.51
N SER A 193 -6.79 22.04 1.37
CA SER A 193 -7.15 23.46 1.28
C SER A 193 -8.47 23.64 2.02
N GLY A 194 -8.41 23.65 3.35
CA GLY A 194 -9.53 24.06 4.16
C GLY A 194 -9.91 25.47 3.74
N TRP A 195 -11.19 25.71 3.45
CA TRP A 195 -11.76 26.99 3.01
C TRP A 195 -11.35 28.18 3.91
N PHE A 196 -10.91 27.92 5.15
CA PHE A 196 -10.44 28.93 6.11
C PHE A 196 -8.92 29.15 6.14
N ASN A 197 -8.12 28.40 5.40
CA ASN A 197 -6.66 28.56 5.37
C ASN A 197 -6.23 29.48 4.23
N LEU A 198 -6.64 30.76 4.27
CA LEU A 198 -6.24 31.83 3.34
C LEU A 198 -4.74 32.19 3.40
N LYS A 199 -3.95 31.49 4.22
CA LYS A 199 -2.49 31.51 4.18
C LYS A 199 -2.01 30.09 4.44
N PRO A 200 -1.63 29.28 3.42
CA PRO A 200 -0.63 28.25 3.69
C PRO A 200 0.55 28.99 4.32
N ARG A 201 0.92 28.69 5.56
CA ARG A 201 2.13 29.26 6.13
C ARG A 201 3.23 28.92 5.13
N LYS A 202 3.97 29.93 4.69
CA LYS A 202 5.17 29.77 3.85
C LYS A 202 6.12 28.88 4.67
N GLY A 203 6.07 27.56 4.48
CA GLY A 203 6.73 26.59 5.37
C GLY A 203 5.86 25.44 5.89
N ASP A 204 4.54 25.39 5.61
CA ASP A 204 3.70 24.19 5.83
C ASP A 204 4.00 23.10 4.78
N THR A 205 5.28 22.88 4.49
CA THR A 205 5.71 21.59 3.98
C THR A 205 5.42 20.61 5.10
N GLN A 206 4.25 19.97 5.07
CA GLN A 206 4.02 18.80 5.90
C GLN A 206 5.22 17.87 5.68
N GLU A 207 6.02 17.70 6.73
CA GLU A 207 7.19 16.84 6.68
C GLU A 207 6.69 15.43 6.35
N THR A 208 7.23 14.88 5.25
CA THR A 208 6.94 13.51 4.85
C THR A 208 7.63 12.56 5.82
N TYR A 209 6.99 11.46 6.14
CA TYR A 209 7.63 10.38 6.89
C TYR A 209 8.74 9.75 6.04
N GLY A 210 9.82 9.33 6.68
CA GLY A 210 10.71 8.32 6.13
C GLY A 210 10.06 6.94 6.15
N ALA A 211 10.61 6.02 5.37
CA ALA A 211 10.13 4.66 5.23
C ALA A 211 11.30 3.67 5.39
N LEU A 212 11.10 2.68 6.26
CA LEU A 212 12.03 1.58 6.51
C LEU A 212 11.34 0.27 6.15
N ASP A 213 11.89 -0.43 5.16
CA ASP A 213 11.42 -1.76 4.75
C ASP A 213 12.44 -2.82 5.17
N LEU A 214 11.96 -3.95 5.68
CA LEU A 214 12.79 -5.12 5.98
C LEU A 214 12.08 -6.36 5.49
N GLY A 215 12.60 -6.91 4.39
CA GLY A 215 12.18 -8.20 3.85
C GLY A 215 13.07 -9.34 4.34
N GLY A 216 12.87 -10.52 3.73
CA GLY A 216 13.73 -11.69 3.95
C GLY A 216 15.13 -11.49 3.34
N ALA A 217 15.23 -10.79 2.20
CA ALA A 217 16.46 -10.69 1.42
C ALA A 217 17.09 -9.30 1.27
N SER A 218 16.35 -8.21 1.48
CA SER A 218 16.90 -6.86 1.54
C SER A 218 16.23 -6.02 2.63
N THR A 219 16.85 -4.89 2.93
CA THR A 219 16.24 -3.80 3.70
C THR A 219 16.46 -2.49 2.95
N GLN A 220 15.56 -1.53 3.16
CA GLN A 220 15.54 -0.24 2.50
C GLN A 220 15.37 0.87 3.52
N ILE A 221 16.03 2.00 3.27
CA ILE A 221 15.82 3.27 3.97
C ILE A 221 15.54 4.33 2.92
N THR A 222 14.42 5.03 3.08
CA THR A 222 13.94 5.99 2.09
C THR A 222 13.33 7.21 2.78
N PHE A 223 13.75 8.42 2.42
CA PHE A 223 13.21 9.66 2.97
C PHE A 223 13.61 10.88 2.13
N VAL A 224 12.95 12.02 2.37
CA VAL A 224 13.35 13.30 1.78
C VAL A 224 14.36 13.97 2.72
N PRO A 225 15.63 14.14 2.33
CA PRO A 225 16.64 14.75 3.19
C PRO A 225 16.39 16.27 3.35
N GLN A 226 16.63 16.80 4.55
CA GLN A 226 16.52 18.24 4.82
C GLN A 226 17.83 18.96 4.45
N ASN A 227 17.77 19.90 3.50
CA ASN A 227 18.82 20.89 3.19
C ASN A 227 20.26 20.33 3.13
N GLN A 228 20.45 19.12 2.61
CA GLN A 228 21.76 18.47 2.48
C GLN A 228 22.13 18.30 1.01
N VAL A 229 23.41 18.53 0.70
CA VAL A 229 23.99 18.15 -0.59
C VAL A 229 23.95 16.63 -0.68
N LEU A 230 23.23 16.11 -1.66
CA LEU A 230 23.17 14.68 -1.94
C LEU A 230 24.48 14.26 -2.61
N GLU A 231 25.37 13.62 -1.84
CA GLU A 231 26.67 13.14 -2.35
C GLU A 231 26.57 11.84 -3.14
N SER A 232 25.41 11.18 -3.14
CA SER A 232 25.09 10.02 -3.99
C SER A 232 23.82 10.26 -4.82
N PRO A 233 23.91 11.01 -5.95
CA PRO A 233 22.76 11.28 -6.80
C PRO A 233 22.13 9.99 -7.37
N GLU A 234 22.88 8.90 -7.51
CA GLU A 234 22.37 7.58 -7.94
C GLU A 234 21.39 6.94 -6.96
N ASN A 235 21.41 7.36 -5.68
CA ASN A 235 20.46 6.95 -4.66
C ASN A 235 19.31 7.95 -4.50
N THR A 236 19.10 8.81 -5.49
CA THR A 236 18.00 9.81 -5.49
C THR A 236 17.02 9.51 -6.61
N LEU A 237 15.75 9.29 -6.26
CA LEU A 237 14.66 9.16 -7.21
C LEU A 237 13.76 10.38 -7.15
N HIS A 238 13.24 10.77 -8.30
CA HIS A 238 12.37 11.93 -8.45
C HIS A 238 10.95 11.50 -8.81
N PHE A 239 9.97 12.03 -8.06
CA PHE A 239 8.56 11.76 -8.28
C PHE A 239 7.78 13.06 -8.38
N ARG A 240 6.70 13.05 -9.15
CA ARG A 240 5.67 14.10 -9.13
C ARG A 240 4.38 13.47 -8.67
N LEU A 241 3.86 13.87 -7.50
CA LEU A 241 2.65 13.31 -6.91
C LEU A 241 1.73 14.46 -6.53
N TYR A 242 0.48 14.39 -6.98
CA TYR A 242 -0.55 15.41 -6.72
C TYR A 242 -0.08 16.83 -7.08
N GLY A 243 0.65 16.95 -8.19
CA GLY A 243 1.20 18.23 -8.68
C GLY A 243 2.49 18.71 -8.00
N LYS A 244 3.01 18.01 -6.99
CA LYS A 244 4.24 18.38 -6.27
C LYS A 244 5.41 17.46 -6.63
N ASN A 245 6.59 18.06 -6.84
CA ASN A 245 7.83 17.33 -7.08
C ASN A 245 8.50 16.94 -5.75
N TYR A 246 9.04 15.72 -5.68
CA TYR A 246 9.78 15.18 -4.56
C TYR A 246 11.12 14.64 -5.05
N SER A 247 12.19 14.93 -4.32
CA SER A 247 13.50 14.30 -4.49
C SER A 247 13.76 13.43 -3.27
N VAL A 248 13.71 12.12 -3.48
CA VAL A 248 13.66 11.12 -2.41
C VAL A 248 14.97 10.35 -2.42
N TYR A 249 15.70 10.42 -1.31
CA TYR A 249 16.84 9.52 -1.09
C TYR A 249 16.30 8.12 -0.81
N THR A 250 16.84 7.12 -1.49
CA THR A 250 16.50 5.71 -1.28
C THR A 250 17.72 4.83 -1.52
N HIS A 251 17.97 3.91 -0.59
CA HIS A 251 18.97 2.88 -0.78
C HIS A 251 18.46 1.52 -0.33
N SER A 252 18.88 0.47 -1.03
CA SER A 252 18.52 -0.92 -0.73
C SER A 252 19.77 -1.75 -0.47
N PHE A 253 19.84 -2.31 0.72
CA PHE A 253 20.90 -3.23 1.13
C PHE A 253 20.45 -4.65 0.80
N LEU A 254 20.72 -5.10 -0.42
CA LEU A 254 20.56 -6.51 -0.80
C LEU A 254 21.48 -7.38 0.07
N CYS A 255 21.03 -8.58 0.43
CA CYS A 255 21.67 -9.47 1.41
C CYS A 255 21.53 -9.06 2.88
N TYR A 256 20.95 -7.90 3.18
CA TYR A 256 20.70 -7.41 4.54
C TYR A 256 19.21 -7.52 4.94
N GLY A 257 18.40 -8.29 4.19
CA GLY A 257 17.14 -8.79 4.72
C GLY A 257 17.37 -9.79 5.84
N LYS A 258 16.40 -9.95 6.76
CA LYS A 258 16.63 -10.71 8.00
C LYS A 258 17.07 -12.16 7.76
N ASP A 259 16.53 -12.84 6.75
CA ASP A 259 16.84 -14.24 6.48
C ASP A 259 18.28 -14.34 5.92
N GLN A 260 18.67 -13.42 5.04
CA GLN A 260 20.02 -13.38 4.48
C GLN A 260 21.06 -12.93 5.51
N ALA A 261 20.72 -11.98 6.38
CA ALA A 261 21.59 -11.57 7.49
C ALA A 261 21.86 -12.73 8.46
N LEU A 262 20.85 -13.55 8.76
CA LEU A 262 21.02 -14.77 9.56
C LEU A 262 21.99 -15.73 8.89
N LEU A 263 21.82 -16.00 7.59
CA LEU A 263 22.75 -16.86 6.84
C LEU A 263 24.18 -16.31 6.84
N GLN A 264 24.36 -14.99 6.65
CA GLN A 264 25.67 -14.34 6.73
C GLN A 264 26.31 -14.50 8.11
N LYS A 265 25.53 -14.32 9.18
CA LYS A 265 25.98 -14.48 10.57
C LYS A 265 26.42 -15.92 10.84
N LEU A 266 25.55 -16.89 10.59
CA LEU A 266 25.85 -18.32 10.76
C LEU A 266 27.10 -18.71 9.98
N THR A 267 27.26 -18.21 8.75
CA THR A 267 28.44 -18.47 7.92
C THR A 267 29.74 -17.90 8.54
N LYS A 268 29.68 -16.73 9.17
CA LYS A 268 30.85 -16.15 9.87
C LYS A 268 31.21 -16.95 11.12
N ASP A 269 30.21 -17.47 11.83
CA ASP A 269 30.41 -18.23 13.07
C ASP A 269 30.91 -19.66 12.82
N LEU A 270 30.82 -20.16 11.58
CA LEU A 270 31.40 -21.43 11.17
C LEU A 270 32.94 -21.44 11.15
N LYS A 271 33.58 -20.27 11.16
CA LYS A 271 35.05 -20.20 11.11
C LYS A 271 35.64 -20.90 12.34
N ASN A 272 36.46 -21.92 12.10
CA ASN A 272 37.13 -22.74 13.11
C ASN A 272 36.22 -23.67 13.94
N THR A 273 35.09 -24.11 13.39
CA THR A 273 34.24 -25.11 14.03
C THR A 273 34.32 -26.48 13.35
N ASN A 274 33.88 -27.52 14.05
CA ASN A 274 33.85 -28.91 13.58
C ASN A 274 32.46 -29.33 13.07
N GLY A 275 31.66 -28.36 12.61
CA GLY A 275 30.29 -28.59 12.15
C GLY A 275 29.23 -28.34 13.22
N THR A 276 29.62 -28.02 14.46
CA THR A 276 28.69 -27.60 15.52
C THR A 276 28.94 -26.15 15.92
N ILE A 277 27.88 -25.35 16.00
CA ILE A 277 27.93 -23.98 16.52
C ILE A 277 27.00 -23.81 17.72
N HIS A 278 27.49 -23.11 18.74
CA HIS A 278 26.69 -22.67 19.88
C HIS A 278 26.19 -21.26 19.57
N GLU A 279 24.93 -21.15 19.18
CA GLU A 279 24.35 -19.96 18.56
C GLU A 279 23.59 -19.11 19.59
N PRO A 280 24.11 -17.94 20.00
CA PRO A 280 23.50 -17.12 21.03
C PRO A 280 22.15 -16.51 20.64
N CYS A 281 21.86 -16.38 19.34
CA CYS A 281 20.60 -15.83 18.86
C CYS A 281 19.45 -16.85 18.77
N PHE A 282 19.70 -18.13 19.05
CA PHE A 282 18.65 -19.15 19.22
C PHE A 282 18.47 -19.49 20.69
N HIS A 283 17.26 -19.91 21.04
CA HIS A 283 16.86 -20.22 22.42
C HIS A 283 17.57 -21.46 22.98
N SER A 284 17.87 -21.45 24.28
CA SER A 284 18.47 -22.61 24.95
C SER A 284 17.62 -23.87 24.76
N GLY A 285 18.26 -24.98 24.37
CA GLY A 285 17.59 -26.24 24.04
C GLY A 285 17.02 -26.34 22.62
N TYR A 286 17.03 -25.26 21.83
CA TYR A 286 16.73 -25.34 20.41
C TYR A 286 17.88 -25.98 19.65
N GLN A 287 17.57 -26.91 18.74
CA GLN A 287 18.55 -27.54 17.87
C GLN A 287 18.03 -27.54 16.43
N ARG A 288 18.91 -27.23 15.49
CA ARG A 288 18.60 -27.24 14.06
C ARG A 288 19.78 -27.78 13.27
N ARG A 289 19.52 -28.68 12.33
CA ARG A 289 20.50 -29.13 11.34
C ARG A 289 20.24 -28.48 10.00
N MET A 290 21.30 -28.11 9.29
CA MET A 290 21.19 -27.61 7.93
C MET A 290 22.34 -28.09 7.06
N ASN A 291 22.04 -28.36 5.78
CA ASN A 291 23.06 -28.73 4.81
C ASN A 291 23.93 -27.51 4.49
N VAL A 292 25.25 -27.67 4.55
CA VAL A 292 26.20 -26.58 4.31
C VAL A 292 26.15 -26.11 2.85
N SER A 293 25.71 -26.95 1.91
CA SER A 293 25.49 -26.57 0.49
C SER A 293 24.60 -25.33 0.34
N HIS A 294 23.62 -25.15 1.23
CA HIS A 294 22.73 -23.99 1.21
C HIS A 294 23.50 -22.67 1.45
N LEU A 295 24.61 -22.72 2.21
CA LEU A 295 25.46 -21.55 2.46
C LEU A 295 26.43 -21.29 1.29
N TYR A 296 26.91 -22.33 0.60
CA TYR A 296 27.79 -22.15 -0.58
C TYR A 296 27.04 -21.59 -1.79
N GLU A 297 25.81 -22.06 -1.98
CA GLU A 297 25.01 -21.72 -3.15
C GLU A 297 24.34 -20.35 -3.06
N ALA A 298 24.22 -19.79 -1.85
CA ALA A 298 23.58 -18.51 -1.62
C ALA A 298 24.54 -17.35 -1.98
N PRO A 299 24.15 -16.43 -2.89
CA PRO A 299 25.00 -15.31 -3.31
C PRO A 299 25.51 -14.44 -2.15
N CYS A 300 24.71 -14.30 -1.09
CA CYS A 300 25.02 -13.45 0.07
C CYS A 300 26.09 -14.01 1.00
N THR A 301 26.30 -15.32 0.99
CA THR A 301 27.23 -16.02 1.89
C THR A 301 28.46 -16.55 1.18
N ARG A 302 28.42 -16.70 -0.15
CA ARG A 302 29.51 -17.22 -0.97
C ARG A 302 30.86 -16.54 -0.71
N ARG A 303 30.87 -15.23 -0.39
CA ARG A 303 32.09 -14.47 -0.07
C ARG A 303 32.81 -14.89 1.22
N PHE A 304 32.13 -15.57 2.13
CA PHE A 304 32.66 -15.89 3.45
C PHE A 304 33.20 -17.32 3.57
N LEU A 305 32.88 -18.19 2.61
CA LEU A 305 33.14 -19.62 2.72
C LEU A 305 34.43 -20.02 2.00
N THR A 306 35.36 -20.57 2.78
CA THR A 306 36.37 -21.53 2.31
C THR A 306 35.84 -22.95 2.53
N SER A 307 36.32 -23.92 1.74
CA SER A 307 35.90 -25.34 1.84
C SER A 307 35.84 -25.82 3.30
N LEU A 308 34.63 -26.16 3.76
CA LEU A 308 34.32 -26.69 5.09
C LEU A 308 34.37 -28.23 5.04
N PRO A 309 34.95 -28.89 6.05
CA PRO A 309 35.21 -30.33 6.03
C PRO A 309 33.99 -31.20 6.40
N PHE A 310 32.79 -30.62 6.56
CA PHE A 310 31.58 -31.30 7.01
C PHE A 310 30.38 -30.99 6.08
N PRO A 311 29.48 -31.95 5.86
CA PRO A 311 28.32 -31.77 4.96
C PRO A 311 27.14 -31.05 5.63
N GLU A 312 27.04 -31.14 6.96
CA GLU A 312 25.94 -30.58 7.76
C GLU A 312 26.47 -29.72 8.89
N LEU A 313 25.73 -28.65 9.17
CA LEU A 313 25.91 -27.78 10.32
C LEU A 313 24.84 -28.11 11.37
N GLU A 314 25.27 -28.39 12.58
CA GLU A 314 24.42 -28.49 13.78
C GLU A 314 24.47 -27.18 14.57
N ILE A 315 23.31 -26.56 14.70
CA ILE A 315 23.11 -25.31 15.45
C ILE A 315 22.49 -25.67 16.80
N GLN A 316 23.14 -25.25 17.89
CA GLN A 316 22.63 -25.41 19.26
C GLN A 316 22.44 -24.05 19.90
N GLY A 317 21.21 -23.70 20.27
CA GLY A 317 20.89 -22.39 20.84
C GLY A 317 21.39 -22.23 22.27
N THR A 318 21.88 -21.03 22.62
CA THR A 318 22.30 -20.70 24.00
C THR A 318 21.53 -19.55 24.64
N GLY A 319 20.73 -18.78 23.88
CA GLY A 319 19.80 -17.77 24.40
C GLY A 319 20.45 -16.55 25.06
N ASP A 320 21.57 -16.05 24.53
CA ASP A 320 22.32 -14.93 25.11
C ASP A 320 22.21 -13.69 24.21
N PHE A 321 21.33 -12.75 24.57
CA PHE A 321 21.08 -11.54 23.79
C PHE A 321 22.35 -10.71 23.54
N GLN A 322 23.22 -10.55 24.55
CA GLN A 322 24.39 -9.69 24.43
C GLN A 322 25.41 -10.30 23.47
N LYS A 323 25.68 -11.61 23.57
CA LYS A 323 26.53 -12.31 22.61
C LYS A 323 25.90 -12.37 21.22
N CYS A 324 24.58 -12.52 21.14
CA CYS A 324 23.84 -12.43 19.89
C CYS A 324 24.10 -11.08 19.21
N GLN A 325 23.90 -9.98 19.92
CA GLN A 325 24.14 -8.63 19.40
C GLN A 325 25.61 -8.43 18.99
N GLN A 326 26.56 -8.89 19.82
CA GLN A 326 27.99 -8.82 19.51
C GLN A 326 28.36 -9.59 18.23
N SER A 327 27.74 -10.74 17.98
CA SER A 327 27.97 -11.52 16.75
C SER A 327 27.32 -10.90 15.50
N ILE A 328 26.26 -10.09 15.67
CA ILE A 328 25.58 -9.39 14.56
C ILE A 328 26.34 -8.12 14.16
N ARG A 329 26.90 -7.35 15.11
CA ARG A 329 27.58 -6.06 14.83
C ARG A 329 28.59 -6.11 13.67
N PRO A 330 29.46 -7.13 13.54
CA PRO A 330 30.40 -7.23 12.41
C PRO A 330 29.78 -7.39 11.02
N LEU A 331 28.45 -7.54 10.88
CA LEU A 331 27.77 -7.47 9.58
C LEU A 331 27.76 -6.05 9.00
N PHE A 332 27.82 -5.03 9.84
CA PHE A 332 27.75 -3.62 9.45
C PHE A 332 29.15 -3.00 9.48
N ASN A 333 29.88 -3.07 8.36
CA ASN A 333 31.24 -2.55 8.31
C ASN A 333 31.24 -1.02 8.17
N THR A 334 31.67 -0.31 9.20
CA THR A 334 31.78 1.16 9.22
C THR A 334 33.22 1.66 9.11
N SER A 335 34.18 0.78 8.79
CA SER A 335 35.62 1.13 8.73
C SER A 335 36.01 2.07 7.58
N TYR A 336 35.15 2.20 6.57
CA TYR A 336 35.40 3.01 5.38
C TYR A 336 34.14 3.80 5.01
N CYS A 337 34.32 5.10 4.73
CA CYS A 337 33.27 5.97 4.22
C CYS A 337 33.89 6.97 3.21
N PRO A 338 33.50 6.93 1.93
CA PRO A 338 34.01 7.86 0.91
C PRO A 338 33.26 9.21 0.88
N TYR A 339 32.25 9.38 1.71
CA TYR A 339 31.36 10.55 1.75
C TYR A 339 31.49 11.28 3.10
N SER A 340 30.79 12.42 3.26
CA SER A 340 30.75 13.11 4.56
C SER A 340 30.16 12.24 5.68
N ARG A 341 29.20 11.37 5.33
CA ARG A 341 28.52 10.44 6.25
C ARG A 341 28.10 9.18 5.51
N CYS A 342 28.28 8.04 6.16
CA CYS A 342 27.83 6.76 5.65
C CYS A 342 27.00 6.02 6.68
N SER A 343 26.18 5.10 6.18
CA SER A 343 25.60 3.99 6.94
C SER A 343 26.69 2.97 7.25
N PHE A 344 26.70 1.85 6.53
CA PHE A 344 27.71 0.81 6.53
C PHE A 344 28.10 0.47 5.08
N ASP A 345 29.18 -0.30 4.91
CA ASP A 345 29.73 -0.72 3.62
C ASP A 345 30.03 0.44 2.66
N GLY A 346 30.40 1.61 3.20
CA GLY A 346 30.74 2.81 2.41
C GLY A 346 29.55 3.48 1.72
N VAL A 347 28.31 3.11 2.08
CA VAL A 347 27.10 3.69 1.48
C VAL A 347 26.76 5.01 2.16
N PHE A 348 26.71 6.10 1.37
CA PHE A 348 26.26 7.42 1.82
C PHE A 348 24.93 7.31 2.56
N LEU A 349 24.76 8.02 3.67
CA LEU A 349 23.46 8.12 4.33
C LEU A 349 23.27 9.55 4.84
N PRO A 350 22.33 10.33 4.27
CA PRO A 350 21.94 11.61 4.86
C PRO A 350 21.44 11.38 6.29
N LEU A 351 21.56 12.38 7.16
CA LEU A 351 21.09 12.23 8.54
C LEU A 351 19.57 11.93 8.56
N PRO A 352 19.13 10.77 9.10
CA PRO A 352 17.71 10.47 9.25
C PRO A 352 17.06 11.48 10.21
N GLN A 353 16.06 12.21 9.73
CA GLN A 353 15.35 13.25 10.49
C GLN A 353 13.84 13.12 10.29
N GLY A 354 13.08 13.53 11.30
CA GLY A 354 11.63 13.37 11.33
C GLY A 354 11.19 11.96 11.72
N ASP A 355 9.92 11.68 11.47
CA ASP A 355 9.30 10.39 11.74
C ASP A 355 9.56 9.37 10.61
N PHE A 356 9.75 8.11 10.99
CA PHE A 356 9.93 6.99 10.07
C PHE A 356 8.86 5.92 10.32
N ALA A 357 8.21 5.45 9.27
CA ALA A 357 7.38 4.25 9.34
C ALA A 357 8.21 3.01 8.99
N ALA A 358 8.30 2.07 9.92
CA ALA A 358 9.00 0.81 9.76
C ALA A 358 8.01 -0.35 9.57
N PHE A 359 8.00 -0.96 8.38
CA PHE A 359 6.98 -1.95 7.99
C PHE A 359 7.61 -3.29 7.60
N SER A 360 6.80 -4.21 7.05
CA SER A 360 7.22 -5.58 6.74
C SER A 360 7.75 -6.30 7.99
N ALA A 361 8.92 -6.94 7.93
CA ALA A 361 9.44 -7.68 9.07
C ALA A 361 9.80 -6.80 10.27
N PHE A 362 10.04 -5.49 10.09
CA PHE A 362 10.15 -4.58 11.24
C PHE A 362 8.88 -4.65 12.10
N TYR A 363 7.71 -4.51 11.48
CA TYR A 363 6.42 -4.58 12.17
C TYR A 363 6.13 -5.98 12.71
N TYR A 364 6.29 -7.04 11.92
CA TYR A 364 5.90 -8.38 12.37
C TYR A 364 6.74 -8.87 13.56
N VAL A 365 8.04 -8.55 13.59
CA VAL A 365 8.93 -8.92 14.70
C VAL A 365 8.61 -8.08 15.93
N MET A 366 8.52 -6.76 15.79
CA MET A 366 8.21 -5.88 16.93
C MET A 366 6.80 -6.10 17.46
N GLY A 367 5.84 -6.41 16.60
CA GLY A 367 4.47 -6.76 16.97
C GLY A 367 4.41 -8.05 17.79
N PHE A 368 5.14 -9.09 17.37
CA PHE A 368 5.26 -10.32 18.15
C PHE A 368 5.85 -10.08 19.56
N LEU A 369 6.85 -9.19 19.65
CA LEU A 369 7.48 -8.81 20.92
C LEU A 369 6.68 -7.78 21.73
N ASN A 370 5.49 -7.36 21.27
CA ASN A 370 4.65 -6.33 21.88
C ASN A 370 5.38 -4.97 22.05
N LEU A 371 6.12 -4.56 21.02
CA LEU A 371 6.95 -3.34 20.97
C LEU A 371 6.45 -2.32 19.92
N THR A 372 5.20 -2.44 19.46
CA THR A 372 4.60 -1.51 18.47
C THR A 372 3.81 -0.37 19.12
N SER A 373 3.57 -0.40 20.43
CA SER A 373 2.90 0.68 21.17
C SER A 373 3.85 1.87 21.41
N GLU A 374 3.33 3.00 21.88
CA GLU A 374 4.14 4.16 22.28
C GLU A 374 5.22 3.78 23.32
N GLU A 375 4.99 2.79 24.18
CA GLU A 375 6.02 2.30 25.11
C GLU A 375 7.22 1.62 24.40
N GLY A 376 7.00 1.07 23.20
CA GLY A 376 8.04 0.53 22.33
C GLY A 376 8.95 1.61 21.71
N SER A 377 8.59 2.89 21.86
CA SER A 377 9.39 4.04 21.40
C SER A 377 10.67 4.28 22.21
N PHE A 378 10.88 3.53 23.31
CA PHE A 378 12.12 3.59 24.07
C PHE A 378 13.07 2.44 23.71
N GLN A 379 14.25 2.79 23.19
CA GLN A 379 15.30 1.83 22.84
C GLN A 379 15.72 0.91 24.02
N SER A 380 15.66 1.41 25.26
CA SER A 380 15.92 0.62 26.47
C SER A 380 14.86 -0.45 26.74
N LYS A 381 13.58 -0.16 26.43
CA LYS A 381 12.48 -1.12 26.53
C LYS A 381 12.66 -2.25 25.51
N VAL A 382 13.02 -1.91 24.27
CA VAL A 382 13.32 -2.90 23.22
C VAL A 382 14.46 -3.83 23.67
N THR A 383 15.53 -3.26 24.23
CA THR A 383 16.69 -4.02 24.72
C THR A 383 16.30 -4.99 25.85
N SER A 384 15.63 -4.50 26.90
CA SER A 384 15.21 -5.33 28.03
C SER A 384 14.20 -6.42 27.64
N THR A 385 13.27 -6.13 26.72
CA THR A 385 12.35 -7.13 26.18
C THR A 385 13.10 -8.22 25.40
N LEU A 386 14.11 -7.86 24.60
CA LEU A 386 14.92 -8.84 23.87
C LEU A 386 15.79 -9.68 24.80
N GLU A 387 16.40 -9.09 25.83
CA GLU A 387 17.14 -9.82 26.87
C GLU A 387 16.25 -10.89 27.52
N ALA A 388 15.05 -10.50 27.97
CA ALA A 388 14.11 -11.41 28.61
C ALA A 388 13.53 -12.45 27.65
N PHE A 389 13.32 -12.12 26.38
CA PHE A 389 12.79 -13.05 25.39
C PHE A 389 13.83 -14.09 24.95
N CYS A 390 15.04 -13.63 24.59
CA CYS A 390 16.13 -14.49 24.13
C CYS A 390 16.57 -15.50 25.21
N SER A 391 16.50 -15.13 26.49
CA SER A 391 16.87 -16.02 27.60
C SER A 391 15.87 -17.14 27.89
N ARG A 392 14.67 -17.12 27.28
CA ARG A 392 13.66 -18.17 27.51
C ARG A 392 14.09 -19.49 26.87
N PRO A 393 13.96 -20.63 27.59
CA PRO A 393 14.19 -21.94 27.01
C PRO A 393 13.22 -22.25 25.87
N TRP A 394 13.67 -23.03 24.89
CA TRP A 394 12.86 -23.39 23.73
C TRP A 394 11.56 -24.11 24.10
N ALA A 395 11.61 -25.04 25.07
CA ALA A 395 10.44 -25.77 25.54
C ALA A 395 9.35 -24.85 26.10
N GLU A 396 9.74 -23.76 26.77
CA GLU A 396 8.82 -22.75 27.29
C GLU A 396 8.12 -22.02 26.14
N LEU A 397 8.88 -21.61 25.12
CA LEU A 397 8.31 -20.93 23.96
C LEU A 397 7.36 -21.81 23.17
N GLN A 398 7.67 -23.10 23.02
CA GLN A 398 6.76 -24.04 22.36
C GLN A 398 5.43 -24.16 23.11
N MET A 399 5.46 -24.08 24.44
CA MET A 399 4.25 -24.16 25.27
C MET A 399 3.40 -22.88 25.15
N TYR A 400 4.02 -21.69 25.20
CA TYR A 400 3.27 -20.42 25.18
C TYR A 400 2.91 -19.91 23.77
N PHE A 401 3.67 -20.29 22.74
CA PHE A 401 3.54 -19.78 21.36
C PHE A 401 3.44 -20.91 20.32
N GLY A 402 2.85 -22.05 20.71
CA GLY A 402 2.78 -23.25 19.86
C GLY A 402 1.98 -23.08 18.56
N ASP A 403 1.19 -22.03 18.42
CA ASP A 403 0.47 -21.64 17.21
C ASP A 403 1.36 -20.91 16.18
N VAL A 404 2.50 -20.37 16.62
CA VAL A 404 3.49 -19.72 15.76
C VAL A 404 4.35 -20.78 15.09
N LYS A 405 4.47 -20.72 13.75
CA LYS A 405 5.33 -21.63 12.99
C LYS A 405 6.77 -21.58 13.51
N GLU A 406 7.38 -22.74 13.73
CA GLU A 406 8.74 -22.89 14.26
C GLU A 406 9.77 -22.01 13.55
N LYS A 407 9.71 -21.93 12.22
CA LYS A 407 10.58 -21.06 11.40
C LYS A 407 10.65 -19.63 11.93
N TYR A 408 9.50 -19.06 12.33
CA TYR A 408 9.46 -17.69 12.84
C TYR A 408 9.78 -17.64 14.32
N LEU A 409 9.19 -18.54 15.12
CA LEU A 409 9.35 -18.53 16.57
C LEU A 409 10.82 -18.69 17.00
N SER A 410 11.54 -19.64 16.38
CA SER A 410 12.95 -19.87 16.66
C SER A 410 13.85 -18.70 16.26
N GLU A 411 13.47 -17.93 15.23
CA GLU A 411 14.28 -16.86 14.66
C GLU A 411 13.94 -15.45 15.21
N TYR A 412 12.95 -15.30 16.11
CA TYR A 412 12.55 -13.98 16.62
C TYR A 412 13.62 -13.33 17.51
N CYS A 413 14.38 -14.10 18.29
CA CYS A 413 15.49 -13.55 19.08
C CYS A 413 16.56 -12.93 18.16
N PHE A 414 16.99 -13.68 17.13
CA PHE A 414 17.86 -13.15 16.08
C PHE A 414 17.23 -11.92 15.40
N SER A 415 15.98 -12.02 14.93
CA SER A 415 15.35 -10.99 14.11
C SER A 415 15.19 -9.67 14.86
N GLY A 416 14.78 -9.73 16.14
CA GLY A 416 14.64 -8.55 16.98
C GLY A 416 15.99 -7.91 17.31
N THR A 417 16.99 -8.73 17.65
CA THR A 417 18.36 -8.25 17.90
C THR A 417 18.99 -7.67 16.63
N TYR A 418 18.71 -8.25 15.47
CA TYR A 418 19.12 -7.76 14.17
C TYR A 418 18.50 -6.41 13.85
N ILE A 419 17.19 -6.24 14.04
CA ILE A 419 16.51 -4.95 13.85
C ILE A 419 17.11 -3.87 14.75
N LEU A 420 17.29 -4.16 16.05
CA LEU A 420 17.89 -3.23 17.00
C LEU A 420 19.29 -2.80 16.54
N THR A 421 20.12 -3.77 16.12
CA THR A 421 21.50 -3.49 15.69
C THR A 421 21.54 -2.76 14.34
N LEU A 422 20.66 -3.12 13.39
CA LEU A 422 20.55 -2.45 12.09
C LEU A 422 20.18 -0.97 12.27
N LEU A 423 19.16 -0.69 13.07
CA LEU A 423 18.69 0.68 13.26
C LEU A 423 19.73 1.55 13.98
N LEU A 424 20.40 1.01 15.01
CA LEU A 424 21.40 1.76 15.78
C LEU A 424 22.76 1.85 15.09
N SER A 425 23.32 0.72 14.63
CA SER A 425 24.69 0.66 14.09
C SER A 425 24.75 0.78 12.57
N GLY A 426 23.67 0.41 11.87
CA GLY A 426 23.60 0.49 10.41
C GLY A 426 23.03 1.83 9.92
N TYR A 427 21.85 2.20 10.40
CA TYR A 427 21.15 3.43 10.01
C TYR A 427 21.41 4.61 10.94
N HIS A 428 22.21 4.42 11.99
CA HIS A 428 22.64 5.47 12.92
C HIS A 428 21.49 6.23 13.59
N PHE A 429 20.36 5.57 13.82
CA PHE A 429 19.38 6.08 14.77
C PHE A 429 20.00 6.08 16.16
N THR A 430 19.79 7.15 16.92
CA THR A 430 20.21 7.27 18.31
C THR A 430 19.06 6.97 19.27
N ALA A 431 19.33 6.91 20.57
CA ALA A 431 18.29 6.76 21.59
C ALA A 431 17.25 7.89 21.50
N GLU A 432 17.68 9.10 21.14
CA GLU A 432 16.82 10.28 20.99
C GLU A 432 15.93 10.21 19.74
N THR A 433 16.46 9.68 18.63
CA THR A 433 15.70 9.56 17.36
C THR A 433 14.91 8.26 17.26
N TRP A 434 15.19 7.24 18.08
CA TRP A 434 14.48 5.96 18.07
C TRP A 434 12.97 6.14 18.28
N LYS A 435 12.58 7.10 19.13
CA LYS A 435 11.16 7.40 19.39
C LYS A 435 10.37 7.88 18.17
N ASN A 436 11.06 8.30 17.12
CA ASN A 436 10.46 8.73 15.85
C ASN A 436 10.24 7.54 14.90
N ILE A 437 10.58 6.31 15.29
CA ILE A 437 10.37 5.10 14.50
C ILE A 437 9.05 4.46 14.90
N HIS A 438 8.12 4.39 13.96
CA HIS A 438 6.77 3.86 14.14
C HIS A 438 6.65 2.52 13.41
N PHE A 439 6.49 1.43 14.16
CA PHE A 439 6.34 0.09 13.58
C PHE A 439 4.90 -0.12 13.06
N MET A 440 4.69 -0.12 11.75
CA MET A 440 3.36 -0.10 11.11
C MET A 440 3.12 -1.32 10.23
N GLY A 441 2.00 -2.02 10.46
CA GLY A 441 1.58 -3.16 9.63
C GLY A 441 0.49 -2.82 8.61
N LYS A 442 -0.57 -2.15 9.09
CA LYS A 442 -1.67 -1.64 8.28
C LYS A 442 -2.01 -0.23 8.71
N VAL A 443 -2.36 0.62 7.75
CA VAL A 443 -2.91 1.96 8.00
C VAL A 443 -4.29 2.01 7.37
N GLN A 444 -5.32 2.32 8.16
CA GLN A 444 -6.73 2.35 7.73
C GLN A 444 -7.13 1.10 6.92
N SER A 445 -6.82 -0.10 7.45
CA SER A 445 -7.04 -1.43 6.82
C SER A 445 -6.23 -1.75 5.55
N THR A 446 -5.48 -0.80 5.01
CA THR A 446 -4.59 -1.01 3.85
C THR A 446 -3.24 -1.54 4.32
N SER A 447 -2.75 -2.59 3.65
CA SER A 447 -1.46 -3.19 3.95
C SER A 447 -0.32 -2.28 3.49
N VAL A 448 0.66 -2.05 4.37
CA VAL A 448 1.82 -1.22 4.04
C VAL A 448 2.81 -2.05 3.22
N GLY A 449 3.08 -1.62 2.01
CA GLY A 449 4.04 -2.23 1.09
C GLY A 449 4.24 -1.37 -0.16
N TRP A 450 5.15 -1.76 -1.04
CA TRP A 450 5.52 -0.95 -2.21
C TRP A 450 4.44 -0.89 -3.31
N THR A 451 3.51 -1.86 -3.35
CA THR A 451 2.54 -2.04 -4.43
C THR A 451 1.55 -0.87 -4.59
N LEU A 452 1.07 -0.29 -3.50
CA LEU A 452 0.18 0.88 -3.56
C LEU A 452 0.91 2.10 -4.12
N GLY A 453 2.11 2.38 -3.63
CA GLY A 453 2.95 3.47 -4.12
C GLY A 453 3.35 3.31 -5.59
N TYR A 454 3.57 2.08 -6.03
CA TYR A 454 3.75 1.76 -7.45
C TYR A 454 2.50 2.10 -8.26
N MET A 455 1.31 1.68 -7.80
CA MET A 455 0.05 2.00 -8.48
C MET A 455 -0.20 3.52 -8.52
N LEU A 456 0.02 4.23 -7.42
CA LEU A 456 -0.08 5.70 -7.35
C LEU A 456 0.83 6.36 -8.39
N ASN A 457 2.10 5.96 -8.46
CA ASN A 457 3.03 6.50 -9.45
C ASN A 457 2.61 6.17 -10.89
N LEU A 458 2.06 4.98 -11.14
CA LEU A 458 1.54 4.60 -12.47
C LEU A 458 0.30 5.38 -12.86
N THR A 459 -0.56 5.79 -11.92
CA THR A 459 -1.77 6.54 -12.26
C THR A 459 -1.46 7.86 -12.98
N ASN A 460 -0.28 8.45 -12.75
CA ASN A 460 0.20 9.63 -13.48
C ASN A 460 0.44 9.39 -14.97
N MET A 461 0.68 8.14 -15.38
CA MET A 461 0.92 7.77 -16.79
C MET A 461 -0.38 7.40 -17.52
N ILE A 462 -1.42 7.09 -16.76
CA ILE A 462 -2.76 6.86 -17.30
C ILE A 462 -3.38 8.25 -17.55
N PRO A 463 -4.08 8.52 -18.65
CA PRO A 463 -4.81 9.77 -18.84
C PRO A 463 -5.92 9.95 -17.79
N SER A 464 -6.25 11.19 -17.41
CA SER A 464 -7.48 11.46 -16.67
C SER A 464 -8.68 11.43 -17.64
N GLU A 465 -9.82 10.97 -17.16
CA GLU A 465 -11.07 11.04 -17.90
C GLU A 465 -11.90 12.23 -17.43
N GLU A 466 -12.73 12.77 -18.31
CA GLU A 466 -13.68 13.80 -17.91
C GLU A 466 -14.69 13.22 -16.91
N PRO A 467 -15.09 13.99 -15.89
CA PRO A 467 -16.14 13.57 -14.98
C PRO A 467 -17.39 13.25 -15.79
N SER A 468 -18.04 12.15 -15.45
CA SER A 468 -19.29 11.75 -16.09
C SER A 468 -20.29 12.93 -16.06
N SER A 469 -20.76 13.35 -17.24
CA SER A 469 -21.64 14.49 -17.35
C SER A 469 -22.94 14.21 -16.60
N THR A 470 -23.38 15.16 -15.75
CA THR A 470 -24.75 15.12 -15.23
C THR A 470 -25.73 15.08 -16.40
N ARG A 471 -26.80 14.27 -16.29
CA ARG A 471 -27.77 14.07 -17.38
C ARG A 471 -28.31 15.37 -17.95
N LEU A 472 -28.48 16.38 -17.10
CA LEU A 472 -28.84 17.74 -17.47
C LEU A 472 -27.66 18.66 -17.15
N SER A 473 -27.38 19.60 -18.05
CA SER A 473 -26.44 20.68 -17.74
C SER A 473 -26.97 21.49 -16.55
N HIS A 474 -26.09 22.09 -15.76
CA HIS A 474 -26.50 22.93 -14.63
C HIS A 474 -27.48 24.04 -15.08
N SER A 475 -27.23 24.66 -16.23
CA SER A 475 -28.11 25.68 -16.80
C SER A 475 -29.50 25.13 -17.13
N THR A 476 -29.56 23.97 -17.80
CA THR A 476 -30.84 23.31 -18.14
C THR A 476 -31.61 22.89 -16.90
N TYR A 477 -30.92 22.33 -15.89
CA TYR A 477 -31.55 21.93 -14.63
C TYR A 477 -32.15 23.13 -13.91
N VAL A 478 -31.38 24.21 -13.73
CA VAL A 478 -31.88 25.45 -13.08
C VAL A 478 -33.04 26.04 -13.86
N PHE A 479 -32.94 26.13 -15.19
CA PHE A 479 -34.01 26.65 -16.04
C PHE A 479 -35.31 25.84 -15.87
N LEU A 480 -35.25 24.51 -15.93
CA LEU A 480 -36.42 23.66 -15.78
C LEU A 480 -37.02 23.72 -14.36
N MET A 481 -36.18 23.76 -13.33
CA MET A 481 -36.63 23.94 -11.94
C MET A 481 -37.38 25.28 -11.77
N VAL A 482 -36.86 26.36 -12.33
CA VAL A 482 -37.49 27.69 -12.29
C VAL A 482 -38.80 27.68 -13.09
N LEU A 483 -38.80 27.12 -14.30
CA LEU A 483 -39.97 27.05 -15.17
C LEU A 483 -41.13 26.29 -14.51
N PHE A 484 -40.90 25.09 -13.99
CA PHE A 484 -41.97 24.31 -13.35
C PHE A 484 -42.44 24.91 -12.03
N SER A 485 -41.54 25.58 -11.28
CA SER A 485 -41.93 26.34 -10.08
C SER A 485 -42.82 27.53 -10.42
N LEU A 486 -42.51 28.27 -11.49
CA LEU A 486 -43.34 29.39 -11.97
C LEU A 486 -44.71 28.91 -12.45
N ILE A 487 -44.76 27.79 -13.19
CA ILE A 487 -46.04 27.17 -13.61
C ILE A 487 -46.88 26.84 -12.39
N LEU A 488 -46.29 26.25 -11.35
CA LEU A 488 -46.97 25.96 -10.09
C LEU A 488 -47.52 27.22 -9.42
N VAL A 489 -46.72 28.28 -9.32
CA VAL A 489 -47.14 29.56 -8.74
C VAL A 489 -48.30 30.16 -9.54
N ILE A 490 -48.23 30.16 -10.88
CA ILE A 490 -49.29 30.68 -11.75
C ILE A 490 -50.58 29.86 -11.58
N VAL A 491 -50.48 28.53 -11.55
CA VAL A 491 -51.64 27.63 -11.35
C VAL A 491 -52.31 27.88 -9.99
N VAL A 492 -51.51 28.08 -8.94
CA VAL A 492 -52.02 28.40 -7.59
C VAL A 492 -52.69 29.77 -7.58
N ILE A 493 -52.09 30.80 -8.20
CA ILE A 493 -52.69 32.14 -8.29
C ILE A 493 -54.03 32.09 -9.03
N ILE A 494 -54.09 31.43 -10.19
CA ILE A 494 -55.34 31.30 -10.96
C ILE A 494 -56.38 30.52 -10.16
N GLY A 495 -55.99 29.44 -9.48
CA GLY A 495 -56.87 28.68 -8.61
C GLY A 495 -57.46 29.52 -7.48
N LEU A 496 -56.64 30.32 -6.80
CA LEU A 496 -57.09 31.24 -5.75
C LEU A 496 -58.05 32.31 -6.30
N PHE A 497 -57.76 32.87 -7.48
CA PHE A 497 -58.64 33.85 -8.13
C PHE A 497 -60.00 33.26 -8.51
N VAL A 498 -60.03 32.04 -9.08
CA VAL A 498 -61.28 31.35 -9.45
C VAL A 498 -62.12 31.00 -8.21
N CYS A 499 -61.47 30.58 -7.12
CA CYS A 499 -62.14 30.29 -5.84
C CYS A 499 -62.68 31.55 -5.15
N HIS A 500 -61.95 32.67 -5.18
CA HIS A 500 -62.35 33.91 -4.51
C HIS A 500 -63.34 34.77 -5.32
N ARG A 501 -63.32 34.70 -6.66
CA ARG A 501 -64.17 35.52 -7.54
C ARG A 501 -64.70 34.74 -8.74
N PRO A 502 -65.63 33.78 -8.57
CA PRO A 502 -66.20 33.04 -9.70
C PRO A 502 -66.92 33.94 -10.72
N SER A 503 -67.38 35.14 -10.33
CA SER A 503 -68.16 36.03 -11.20
C SER A 503 -67.35 36.83 -12.23
N TYR A 504 -66.03 36.95 -12.09
CA TYR A 504 -65.22 37.85 -12.94
C TYR A 504 -64.89 37.28 -14.31
N PHE A 505 -64.74 35.95 -14.45
CA PHE A 505 -64.43 35.32 -15.75
C PHE A 505 -65.57 35.38 -16.77
N TRP A 506 -66.77 35.76 -16.35
CA TRP A 506 -67.96 35.73 -17.20
C TRP A 506 -68.44 37.10 -17.66
N LYS A 507 -67.78 38.19 -17.25
CA LYS A 507 -68.19 39.52 -17.72
C LYS A 507 -67.82 39.81 -19.18
N ASP A 508 -66.87 39.07 -19.75
CA ASP A 508 -66.33 39.36 -21.10
C ASP A 508 -66.44 38.18 -22.11
N MET A 509 -67.21 37.13 -21.81
CA MET A 509 -67.45 36.01 -22.77
C MET A 509 -68.90 35.91 -23.27
N VAL A 510 -69.73 36.91 -23.00
CA VAL A 510 -70.99 37.18 -23.71
C VAL A 510 -70.78 38.42 -24.54
#